data_AF-A0A345SYB7-F1
#
_entry.id   AF-A0A345SYB7-F1
#
_cell.length_a   1.000
_cell.length_b   1.000
_cell.length_c   1.000
_cell.angle_alpha   90.00
_cell.angle_beta   90.00
_cell.angle_gamma   90.00
#
_symmetry.space_group_name_H-M   'P 1'
#
loop_
_entity.id
_entity.type
_entity.pdbx_description
1 polymer ?
#
loop_
_entity_poly.entity_id
_entity_poly.type
_entity_poly.pdbx_seq_one_letter_code
_entity_poly.pdbx_strand_id
1 'polypeptide(L)'
;MTEWMRCSWDEEDIRYLFEIGDDGYVTRQIELRGPERAPIAAASLVAWLTARDTGRLPEYEAVYGLTAEPPVPEWEGHNPQPLSAADFEDAWQAARQAIHSRPG
;
A
#
# COMPACT_ATOMS: atom_id res chain seq x y z
N MET A 1 -1.31 -4.60 -17.93
CA MET A 1 -2.54 -5.08 -17.24
C MET A 1 -2.30 -4.87 -15.76
N THR A 2 -3.28 -4.37 -15.01
CA THR A 2 -3.12 -4.19 -13.56
C THR A 2 -3.13 -5.55 -12.87
N GLU A 3 -2.23 -5.72 -11.90
CA GLU A 3 -2.11 -6.95 -11.10
C GLU A 3 -2.24 -6.61 -9.62
N TRP A 4 -2.75 -7.56 -8.84
CA TRP A 4 -2.85 -7.45 -7.39
C TRP A 4 -2.17 -8.62 -6.74
N MET A 5 -1.37 -8.32 -5.71
CA MET A 5 -0.69 -9.35 -4.95
C MET A 5 -0.66 -9.00 -3.47
N ARG A 6 -0.43 -10.02 -2.66
CA ARG A 6 -0.02 -9.88 -1.27
C ARG A 6 1.39 -10.46 -1.10
N CYS A 7 2.20 -9.78 -0.31
CA CYS A 7 3.55 -10.21 0.06
C CYS A 7 3.76 -10.11 1.56
N SER A 8 4.70 -10.91 2.05
CA SER A 8 5.28 -10.79 3.38
C SER A 8 6.77 -11.10 3.26
N TRP A 9 7.58 -10.43 4.08
CA TRP A 9 8.99 -10.74 4.25
C TRP A 9 9.16 -11.33 5.65
N ASP A 10 9.91 -12.43 5.78
CA ASP A 10 10.04 -13.20 7.03
C ASP A 10 10.55 -12.38 8.23
N GLU A 11 11.18 -11.23 7.97
CA GLU A 11 11.75 -10.35 9.01
C GLU A 11 10.72 -9.42 9.67
N GLU A 12 9.58 -9.17 9.01
CA GLU A 12 8.59 -8.19 9.45
C GLU A 12 7.22 -8.85 9.66
N ASP A 13 6.56 -8.59 10.80
CA ASP A 13 5.15 -8.98 11.00
C ASP A 13 4.19 -8.00 10.28
N ILE A 14 4.54 -7.69 9.02
CA ILE A 14 3.80 -6.82 8.12
C ILE A 14 3.39 -7.61 6.89
N ARG A 15 2.09 -7.59 6.61
CA ARG A 15 1.53 -8.06 5.35
C ARG A 15 1.32 -6.85 4.44
N TYR A 16 1.87 -6.95 3.23
CA TYR A 16 1.72 -5.95 2.20
C TYR A 16 0.70 -6.41 1.18
N LEU A 17 -0.18 -5.51 0.76
CA LEU A 17 -1.06 -5.71 -0.38
C LEU A 17 -0.72 -4.63 -1.40
N PHE A 18 -0.54 -5.03 -2.65
CA PHE A 18 -0.14 -4.13 -3.73
C PHE A 18 -1.12 -4.20 -4.89
N GLU A 19 -1.44 -3.04 -5.43
CA GLU A 19 -1.88 -2.88 -6.82
C GLU A 19 -0.68 -2.43 -7.64
N ILE A 20 -0.45 -3.11 -8.76
CA ILE A 20 0.71 -2.91 -9.63
C ILE A 20 0.21 -2.42 -10.98
N GLY A 21 0.80 -1.33 -11.44
CA GLY A 21 0.60 -0.78 -12.77
C GLY A 21 1.13 -1.70 -13.87
N ASP A 22 0.75 -1.41 -15.11
CA ASP A 22 1.26 -2.13 -16.27
C ASP A 22 2.75 -1.88 -16.57
N ASP A 23 3.31 -0.86 -15.93
CA ASP A 23 4.74 -0.51 -15.91
C ASP A 23 5.54 -1.26 -14.82
N GLY A 24 4.88 -2.07 -14.00
CA GLY A 24 5.49 -2.81 -12.90
C GLY A 24 5.69 -2.00 -11.62
N TYR A 25 5.25 -0.73 -11.58
CA TYR A 25 5.31 0.10 -10.37
C TYR A 25 4.07 -0.09 -9.50
N VAL A 26 4.24 0.09 -8.19
CA VAL A 26 3.12 0.07 -7.25
C VAL A 26 2.28 1.34 -7.38
N THR A 27 1.00 1.20 -7.69
CA THR A 27 0.04 2.32 -7.78
C THR A 27 -0.71 2.53 -6.47
N ARG A 28 -0.96 1.45 -5.72
CA ARG A 28 -1.55 1.48 -4.37
C ARG A 28 -0.91 0.42 -3.46
N GLN A 29 -0.68 0.78 -2.21
CA GLN A 29 -0.03 -0.04 -1.20
C GLN A 29 -0.81 -0.01 0.11
N ILE A 30 -1.02 -1.18 0.71
CA ILE A 30 -1.56 -1.33 2.06
C ILE A 30 -0.55 -2.09 2.90
N GLU A 31 -0.30 -1.61 4.11
CA GLU A 31 0.53 -2.29 5.09
C GLU A 31 -0.29 -2.66 6.31
N LEU A 32 -0.33 -3.94 6.64
CA LEU A 32 -1.08 -4.49 7.76
C LEU A 32 -0.11 -5.10 8.76
N ARG A 33 0.05 -4.47 9.93
CA ARG A 33 0.95 -4.94 10.99
C ARG A 33 0.23 -5.83 11.99
N GLY A 34 0.94 -6.81 12.53
CA GLY A 34 0.43 -7.58 13.65
C GLY A 34 -0.46 -8.76 13.22
N PRO A 35 -0.78 -9.65 14.17
CA PRO A 35 -1.78 -10.69 13.98
C PRO A 35 -3.18 -10.12 13.73
N GLU A 36 -3.48 -8.95 14.30
CA GLU A 36 -4.76 -8.25 14.14
C GLU A 36 -4.89 -7.50 12.79
N ARG A 37 -3.83 -7.50 11.97
CA ARG A 37 -3.78 -6.82 10.67
C ARG A 37 -4.17 -5.34 10.78
N ALA A 38 -3.62 -4.66 11.78
CA ALA A 38 -3.83 -3.23 11.98
C ALA A 38 -3.21 -2.43 10.81
N PRO A 39 -3.99 -1.61 10.07
CA PRO A 39 -3.52 -0.98 8.83
C PRO A 39 -2.62 0.23 9.11
N ILE A 40 -1.31 0.12 8.94
CA ILE A 40 -0.38 1.22 9.26
C ILE A 40 -0.18 2.20 8.10
N ALA A 41 -0.40 1.77 6.86
CA ALA A 41 -0.31 2.59 5.65
C ALA A 41 -1.38 2.18 4.62
N ALA A 42 -1.80 3.15 3.79
CA ALA A 42 -2.74 2.96 2.68
C ALA A 42 -2.43 4.00 1.57
N ALA A 43 -1.22 3.90 1.02
CA ALA A 43 -0.64 4.86 0.08
C ALA A 43 -1.14 4.65 -1.35
N SER A 44 -1.25 5.74 -2.10
CA SER A 44 -1.61 5.78 -3.52
C SER A 44 -0.69 6.75 -4.25
N LEU A 45 -0.03 6.27 -5.31
CA LEU A 45 0.88 7.07 -6.11
C LEU A 45 0.19 8.30 -6.70
N VAL A 46 -1.05 8.15 -7.20
CA VAL A 46 -1.85 9.27 -7.73
C VAL A 46 -2.13 10.33 -6.66
N ALA A 47 -2.52 9.91 -5.46
CA ALA A 47 -2.80 10.83 -4.36
C ALA A 47 -1.51 11.51 -3.85
N TRP A 48 -0.40 10.78 -3.81
CA TRP A 48 0.92 11.29 -3.47
C TRP A 48 1.37 12.37 -4.48
N LEU A 49 1.26 12.11 -5.78
CA LEU A 49 1.58 13.09 -6.84
C LEU A 49 0.70 14.34 -6.72
N THR A 50 -0.59 14.16 -6.47
CA THR A 50 -1.53 15.28 -6.26
C THR A 50 -1.17 16.09 -5.00
N ALA A 51 -0.76 15.44 -3.91
CA ALA A 51 -0.34 16.10 -2.69
C ALA A 51 0.96 16.91 -2.92
N ARG A 52 1.93 16.34 -3.64
CA ARG A 52 3.14 17.04 -4.08
C ARG A 52 2.81 18.29 -4.90
N ASP A 53 1.98 18.14 -5.92
CA ASP A 53 1.64 19.24 -6.83
C ASP A 53 0.80 20.34 -6.14
N THR A 54 0.13 20.02 -5.03
CA THR A 54 -0.61 20.99 -4.20
C THR A 54 0.14 21.47 -2.96
N GLY A 55 1.41 21.07 -2.78
CA GLY A 55 2.24 21.47 -1.63
C GLY A 55 1.80 20.90 -0.28
N ARG A 56 1.04 19.79 -0.28
CA ARG A 56 0.51 19.10 0.91
C ARG A 56 1.10 17.70 1.10
N LEU A 57 2.28 17.49 0.53
CA LEU A 57 2.93 16.20 0.55
C LEU A 57 3.22 15.69 1.98
N PRO A 58 3.78 16.51 2.89
CA PRO A 58 4.04 16.06 4.26
C PRO A 58 2.77 15.60 5.00
N GLU A 59 1.64 16.29 4.82
CA GLU A 59 0.37 15.91 5.43
C GLU A 59 -0.16 14.60 4.87
N TYR A 60 0.03 14.35 3.57
CA TYR A 60 -0.37 13.10 2.95
C TYR A 60 0.48 11.92 3.47
N GLU A 61 1.80 12.06 3.44
CA GLU A 61 2.74 11.00 3.85
C GLU A 61 2.58 10.66 5.33
N ALA A 62 2.33 11.66 6.19
CA ALA A 62 2.09 11.45 7.61
C ALA A 62 0.85 10.58 7.90
N VAL A 63 -0.15 10.58 7.02
CA VAL A 63 -1.41 9.84 7.20
C VAL A 63 -1.38 8.50 6.48
N TYR A 64 -0.91 8.46 5.24
CA TYR A 64 -1.07 7.29 4.37
C TYR A 64 0.24 6.56 4.04
N GLY A 65 1.38 7.17 4.33
CA GLY A 65 2.68 6.67 3.90
C GLY A 65 2.96 6.90 2.41
N LEU A 66 3.87 6.10 1.88
CA LEU A 66 4.34 6.12 0.49
C LEU A 66 4.23 4.73 -0.12
N THR A 67 4.21 4.66 -1.46
CA THR A 67 4.34 3.41 -2.20
C THR A 67 5.81 3.00 -2.29
N ALA A 68 6.07 1.71 -2.44
CA ALA A 68 7.40 1.20 -2.75
C ALA A 68 7.96 1.86 -4.03
N GLU A 69 9.20 2.32 -3.94
CA GLU A 69 9.87 3.10 -5.00
C GLU A 69 10.39 2.22 -6.16
N PRO A 70 11.11 1.11 -5.93
CA PRO A 70 11.51 0.24 -7.04
C PRO A 70 10.31 -0.51 -7.63
N PRO A 71 10.28 -0.78 -8.94
CA PRO A 71 9.26 -1.62 -9.53
C PRO A 71 9.40 -3.08 -9.07
N VAL A 72 8.30 -3.82 -9.07
CA VAL A 72 8.21 -5.19 -8.52
C VAL A 72 9.27 -6.16 -9.06
N PRO A 73 9.65 -6.16 -10.37
CA PRO A 73 10.69 -7.05 -10.87
C PRO A 73 12.08 -6.87 -10.23
N GLU A 74 12.32 -5.72 -9.59
CA GLU A 74 13.58 -5.42 -8.90
C GLU A 74 13.57 -5.82 -7.41
N TRP A 75 12.46 -6.35 -6.90
CA TRP A 75 12.36 -6.72 -5.48
C TRP A 75 13.00 -8.08 -5.20
N GLU A 76 13.90 -8.14 -4.24
CA GLU A 76 14.52 -9.40 -3.79
C GLU A 76 13.80 -9.98 -2.56
N GLY A 77 13.74 -11.31 -2.47
CA GLY A 77 13.21 -12.03 -1.30
C GLY A 77 11.70 -11.94 -1.07
N HIS A 78 10.95 -11.27 -1.96
CA HIS A 78 9.51 -11.19 -1.86
C HIS A 78 8.84 -12.52 -2.25
N ASN A 79 7.78 -12.90 -1.54
CA ASN A 79 6.99 -14.09 -1.84
C ASN A 79 5.58 -13.67 -2.31
N PRO A 80 5.40 -13.41 -3.62
CA PRO A 80 4.15 -12.88 -4.13
C PRO A 80 3.08 -13.96 -4.16
N GLN A 81 1.91 -13.62 -3.62
CA GLN A 81 0.71 -14.44 -3.74
C GLN A 81 -0.38 -13.65 -4.44
N PRO A 82 -1.08 -14.24 -5.42
CA PRO A 82 -2.12 -13.53 -6.15
C PRO A 82 -3.23 -13.06 -5.21
N LEU A 83 -3.74 -11.87 -5.47
CA LEU A 83 -4.87 -11.27 -4.77
C LEU A 83 -5.91 -10.87 -5.83
N SER A 84 -7.20 -10.99 -5.51
CA SER A 84 -8.22 -10.48 -6.41
C SER A 84 -8.35 -8.96 -6.27
N ALA A 85 -8.77 -8.28 -7.34
CA ALA A 85 -9.05 -6.85 -7.28
C ALA A 85 -10.15 -6.52 -6.24
N ALA A 86 -11.13 -7.41 -6.07
CA ALA A 86 -12.20 -7.25 -5.09
C ALA A 86 -11.66 -7.32 -3.65
N ASP A 87 -10.84 -8.33 -3.33
CA ASP A 87 -10.23 -8.46 -2.00
C ASP A 87 -9.31 -7.26 -1.69
N PHE A 88 -8.59 -6.77 -2.70
CA PHE A 88 -7.78 -5.57 -2.55
C PHE A 88 -8.63 -4.34 -2.24
N GLU A 89 -9.73 -4.13 -2.97
CA GLU A 89 -10.58 -2.95 -2.78
C GLU A 89 -11.28 -2.97 -1.41
N ASP A 90 -11.76 -4.13 -0.96
CA ASP A 90 -12.33 -4.29 0.37
C ASP A 90 -11.30 -3.94 1.46
N ALA A 91 -10.07 -4.45 1.33
CA ALA A 91 -8.98 -4.13 2.24
C ALA A 91 -8.58 -2.64 2.17
N TRP A 92 -8.59 -2.04 0.99
CA TRP A 92 -8.26 -0.64 0.75
C TRP A 92 -9.22 0.31 1.47
N GLN A 93 -10.52 0.08 1.32
CA GLN A 93 -11.55 0.88 1.98
C GLN A 93 -11.47 0.72 3.50
N ALA A 94 -11.34 -0.51 3.99
CA ALA A 94 -11.20 -0.79 5.42
C ALA A 94 -9.95 -0.12 6.02
N ALA A 95 -8.80 -0.22 5.34
CA ALA A 95 -7.55 0.36 5.80
C ALA A 95 -7.64 1.89 5.90
N ARG A 96 -8.16 2.56 4.86
CA ARG A 96 -8.31 4.03 4.87
C ARG A 96 -9.30 4.49 5.91
N GLN A 97 -10.43 3.80 6.09
CA GLN A 97 -11.40 4.14 7.13
C GLN A 97 -10.78 4.04 8.53
N ALA A 98 -10.05 2.96 8.80
CA ALA A 98 -9.38 2.76 10.07
C ALA A 98 -8.30 3.83 10.33
N ILE A 99 -7.49 4.18 9.33
CA ILE A 99 -6.46 5.22 9.43
C ILE A 99 -7.08 6.59 9.76
N HIS A 100 -8.16 7.00 9.11
CA HIS A 100 -8.83 8.28 9.41
C HIS A 100 -9.48 8.31 10.79
N SER A 101 -9.86 7.16 11.32
CA SER A 101 -10.56 7.05 12.60
C SER A 101 -9.59 6.99 13.79
N ARG A 102 -8.27 7.00 13.54
CA ARG A 102 -7.26 7.03 14.59
C ARG A 102 -7.26 8.38 15.30
N PRO A 103 -7.30 8.42 16.64
CA PRO A 103 -6.97 9.64 17.36
C PRO A 103 -5.50 9.99 17.09
N GLY A 104 -5.26 11.21 16.61
CA GLY A 104 -3.92 11.76 16.41
C GLY A 104 -3.24 12.16 17.71
#